data_AF-A0A814UVT7-F1
#
_entry.id   AF-A0A814UVT7-F1
#
_cell.length_a   1.000
_cell.length_b   1.000
_cell.length_c   1.000
_cell.angle_alpha   90.00
_cell.angle_beta   90.00
_cell.angle_gamma   90.00
#
_symmetry.space_group_name_H-M   'P 1'
#
loop_
_entity.id
_entity.type
_entity.pdbx_description
1 polymer ?
#
loop_
_entity_poly.entity_id
_entity_poly.type
_entity_poly.pdbx_seq_one_letter_code
_entity_poly.pdbx_strand_id
1 'polypeptide(L)'
;MINLLLSDKIDIMISICLIIISFYFLKKFLIRQFIDIKKNNVTNINHDNNRNNANNDDDDDYLFQFNIDKRSLRPSYARFMRRKLQQELTNDSCLCIICYNNRKNIVLLPCRHLCVCVTCSKQLWNNTQKQTCPICRNQVDNLLEIFV
;
A
#
# COMPACT_ATOMS: atom_id res chain seq x y z
N MET A 1 30.52 -44.57 3.72
CA MET A 1 31.12 -43.23 3.49
C MET A 1 30.18 -42.22 2.82
N ILE A 2 29.13 -42.62 2.10
CA ILE A 2 28.22 -41.70 1.38
C ILE A 2 27.21 -40.99 2.31
N ASN A 3 26.79 -41.63 3.42
CA ASN A 3 25.77 -41.08 4.32
C ASN A 3 26.22 -39.86 5.15
N LEU A 4 27.53 -39.70 5.44
CA LEU A 4 28.04 -38.52 6.16
C LEU A 4 27.94 -37.25 5.30
N LEU A 5 28.35 -37.33 4.03
CA LEU A 5 28.32 -36.21 3.09
C LEU A 5 26.89 -35.75 2.74
N LEU A 6 25.89 -36.64 2.88
CA LEU A 6 24.49 -36.31 2.65
C LEU A 6 23.89 -35.55 3.84
N SER A 7 24.26 -35.92 5.07
CA SER A 7 23.87 -35.21 6.29
C SER A 7 24.40 -33.78 6.28
N ASP A 8 25.70 -33.61 6.00
CA ASP A 8 26.34 -32.28 6.02
C ASP A 8 25.71 -31.31 5.00
N LYS A 9 25.30 -31.80 3.83
CA LYS A 9 24.58 -30.99 2.82
C LYS A 9 23.17 -30.61 3.27
N ILE A 10 22.48 -31.52 3.95
CA ILE A 10 21.13 -31.26 4.50
C ILE A 10 21.23 -30.22 5.62
N ASP A 11 22.22 -30.34 6.50
CA ASP A 11 22.45 -29.40 7.61
C ASP A 11 22.80 -27.99 7.10
N ILE A 12 23.63 -27.90 6.03
CA ILE A 12 23.93 -26.63 5.36
C ILE A 12 22.66 -26.04 4.72
N MET A 13 21.84 -26.85 4.05
CA MET A 13 20.59 -26.38 3.45
C MET A 13 19.58 -25.88 4.49
N ILE A 14 19.45 -26.58 5.62
CA ILE A 14 18.59 -26.15 6.73
C ILE A 14 19.10 -24.82 7.30
N SER A 15 20.41 -24.69 7.51
CA SER A 15 21.03 -23.45 8.00
C SER A 15 20.79 -22.27 7.06
N ILE A 16 20.98 -22.44 5.74
CA ILE A 16 20.70 -21.40 4.74
C ILE A 16 19.21 -21.02 4.74
N CYS A 17 18.31 -22.00 4.82
CA CYS A 17 16.87 -21.74 4.90
C CYS A 17 16.50 -20.97 6.15
N LEU A 18 17.04 -21.32 7.32
CA LEU A 18 16.82 -20.60 8.58
C LEU A 18 17.36 -19.17 8.53
N ILE A 19 18.50 -18.96 7.86
CA ILE A 19 19.08 -17.63 7.63
C ILE A 19 18.15 -16.81 6.72
N ILE A 20 17.72 -17.34 5.56
CA ILE A 20 16.82 -16.63 4.64
C ILE A 20 15.47 -16.30 5.30
N ILE A 21 14.91 -17.24 6.05
CA ILE A 21 13.67 -17.05 6.80
C ILE A 21 13.88 -15.95 7.85
N SER A 22 14.97 -16.00 8.61
CA SER A 22 15.33 -14.98 9.60
C SER A 22 15.48 -13.59 8.97
N PHE A 23 16.20 -13.46 7.85
CA PHE A 23 16.34 -12.21 7.11
C PHE A 23 15.00 -11.69 6.57
N TYR A 24 14.12 -12.58 6.09
CA TYR A 24 12.79 -12.22 5.62
C TYR A 24 11.91 -11.70 6.78
N PHE A 25 11.94 -12.36 7.93
CA PHE A 25 11.23 -11.92 9.13
C PHE A 25 11.80 -10.61 9.69
N LEU A 26 13.12 -10.43 9.67
CA LEU A 26 13.77 -9.20 10.13
C LEU A 26 13.42 -8.01 9.23
N LYS A 27 13.43 -8.22 7.90
CA LYS A 27 13.00 -7.20 6.93
C LYS A 27 11.51 -6.86 7.12
N LYS A 28 10.65 -7.86 7.34
CA LYS A 28 9.23 -7.67 7.64
C LYS A 28 9.00 -6.95 8.97
N PHE A 29 9.82 -7.20 9.98
CA PHE A 29 9.76 -6.58 11.29
C PHE A 29 10.20 -5.10 11.25
N LEU A 30 11.30 -4.79 10.56
CA LEU A 30 11.76 -3.42 10.37
C LEU A 30 10.75 -2.60 9.54
N ILE A 31 10.21 -3.17 8.46
CA ILE A 31 9.15 -2.51 7.68
C ILE A 31 7.91 -2.25 8.55
N ARG A 32 7.51 -3.19 9.42
CA ARG A 32 6.43 -2.98 10.39
C ARG A 32 6.73 -1.86 11.38
N GLN A 33 7.94 -1.79 11.93
CA GLN A 33 8.31 -0.72 12.87
C GLN A 33 8.28 0.66 12.22
N PHE A 34 8.74 0.80 10.97
CA PHE A 34 8.62 2.07 10.24
C PHE A 34 7.14 2.46 9.97
N ILE A 35 6.27 1.48 9.73
CA ILE A 35 4.83 1.70 9.54
C ILE A 35 4.16 2.12 10.86
N ASP A 36 4.52 1.49 11.99
CA ASP A 36 3.92 1.79 13.30
C ASP A 36 4.38 3.15 13.86
N ILE A 37 5.63 3.56 13.61
CA ILE A 37 6.12 4.92 13.92
C ILE A 37 5.31 5.98 13.16
N LYS A 38 4.97 5.73 11.90
CA LYS A 38 4.13 6.65 11.10
C LYS A 38 2.68 6.65 11.60
N LYS A 39 2.16 5.51 12.07
CA LYS A 39 0.79 5.36 12.60
C LYS A 39 0.60 6.10 13.92
N ASN A 40 1.58 6.06 14.83
CA ASN A 40 1.56 6.82 16.09
C ASN A 40 1.60 8.33 15.88
N ASN A 41 2.28 8.80 14.83
CA ASN A 41 2.28 10.22 14.46
C ASN A 41 0.95 10.66 13.80
N VAL A 42 0.16 9.72 13.25
CA VAL A 42 -1.16 9.99 12.67
C VAL A 42 -2.28 9.95 13.72
N THR A 43 -2.20 9.05 14.71
CA THR A 43 -3.22 8.96 15.78
C THR A 43 -3.15 10.11 16.78
N ASN A 44 -2.01 10.81 16.89
CA ASN A 44 -1.87 11.99 17.75
C ASN A 44 -2.43 13.29 17.14
N ILE A 45 -2.94 13.27 15.89
CA ILE A 45 -3.52 14.47 15.25
C ILE A 45 -5.05 14.44 15.28
N ASN A 46 -5.68 13.30 15.54
CA ASN A 46 -7.11 13.12 15.34
C ASN A 46 -7.98 13.24 16.61
N HIS A 47 -7.46 13.77 17.72
CA HIS A 47 -8.29 13.93 18.91
C HIS A 47 -8.29 15.29 19.59
N ASP A 48 -7.91 16.38 18.92
CA ASP A 48 -8.29 17.71 19.38
C ASP A 48 -8.56 18.66 18.22
N ASN A 49 -9.58 19.51 18.41
CA ASN A 49 -9.97 20.70 17.62
C ASN A 49 -11.31 20.61 16.87
N ASN A 50 -12.36 20.21 17.60
CA ASN A 50 -13.56 21.06 17.58
C ASN A 50 -13.34 22.21 18.56
N ARG A 51 -12.94 23.38 18.05
CA ARG A 51 -13.32 24.73 18.48
C ARG A 51 -12.34 25.76 17.89
N ASN A 52 -12.92 26.68 17.10
CA ASN A 52 -12.53 28.09 16.94
C ASN A 52 -11.03 28.43 16.90
N ASN A 53 -10.51 28.86 15.74
CA ASN A 53 -9.95 30.21 15.67
C ASN A 53 -9.70 30.71 14.25
N ALA A 54 -9.80 32.02 14.14
CA ALA A 54 -9.58 32.85 12.97
C ALA A 54 -8.11 32.87 12.52
N ASN A 55 -7.93 33.30 11.26
CA ASN A 55 -6.76 33.99 10.69
C ASN A 55 -5.39 33.34 10.85
N ASN A 56 -4.73 33.05 9.73
CA ASN A 56 -3.50 33.74 9.34
C ASN A 56 -3.14 33.34 7.90
N ASP A 57 -2.65 34.34 7.19
CA ASP A 57 -2.21 34.35 5.80
C ASP A 57 -0.97 33.45 5.59
N ASP A 58 -0.58 33.25 4.32
CA ASP A 58 0.68 32.62 3.82
C ASP A 58 0.62 31.18 3.22
N ASP A 59 -0.32 30.86 2.31
CA ASP A 59 -0.31 29.57 1.57
C ASP A 59 -0.62 29.73 0.06
N ASP A 60 0.09 30.62 -0.62
CA ASP A 60 -0.19 31.01 -2.02
C ASP A 60 0.63 30.30 -3.11
N ASP A 61 1.43 29.27 -2.77
CA ASP A 61 2.40 28.68 -3.73
C ASP A 61 1.84 27.47 -4.54
N TYR A 62 0.88 26.70 -4.01
CA TYR A 62 0.43 25.44 -4.66
C TYR A 62 -0.64 25.58 -5.75
N LEU A 63 -1.24 26.76 -5.93
CA LEU A 63 -2.32 26.99 -6.90
C LEU A 63 -1.82 27.19 -8.35
N PHE A 64 -0.50 27.29 -8.54
CA PHE A 64 0.12 27.55 -9.84
C PHE A 64 0.17 26.31 -10.75
N GLN A 65 0.13 25.09 -10.19
CA GLN A 65 0.33 23.85 -10.95
C GLN A 65 -0.85 23.44 -11.84
N PHE A 66 -2.05 23.97 -11.60
CA PHE A 66 -3.30 23.50 -12.23
C PHE A 66 -4.01 24.55 -13.11
N ASN A 67 -3.43 25.73 -13.35
CA ASN A 67 -4.05 26.82 -14.15
C ASN A 67 -5.50 27.16 -13.76
N ILE A 68 -5.84 27.07 -12.47
CA ILE A 68 -7.21 27.35 -11.99
C ILE A 68 -7.30 28.85 -11.66
N ASP A 69 -8.21 29.57 -12.33
CA ASP A 69 -8.48 31.00 -12.06
C ASP A 69 -8.97 31.19 -10.61
N LYS A 70 -8.12 31.83 -9.79
CA LYS A 70 -8.37 32.10 -8.36
C LYS A 70 -9.67 32.89 -8.13
N ARG A 71 -10.15 33.66 -9.11
CA ARG A 71 -11.39 34.47 -8.99
C ARG A 71 -12.66 33.62 -9.01
N SER A 72 -12.58 32.40 -9.52
CA SER A 72 -13.74 31.51 -9.72
C SER A 72 -13.95 30.52 -8.57
N LEU A 73 -12.95 30.34 -7.70
CA LEU A 73 -12.95 29.30 -6.69
C LEU A 73 -13.32 29.86 -5.32
N ARG A 74 -14.53 29.54 -4.84
CA ARG A 74 -14.93 29.89 -3.47
C ARG A 74 -13.88 29.35 -2.48
N PRO A 75 -13.48 30.11 -1.44
CA PRO A 75 -12.49 29.67 -0.45
C PRO A 75 -12.81 28.28 0.16
N SER A 76 -14.10 27.96 0.27
CA SER A 76 -14.59 26.64 0.70
C SER A 76 -14.25 25.51 -0.29
N TYR A 77 -14.30 25.75 -1.60
CA TYR A 77 -13.96 24.77 -2.63
C TYR A 77 -12.44 24.57 -2.77
N ALA A 78 -11.65 25.64 -2.66
CA ALA A 78 -10.19 25.53 -2.60
C ALA A 78 -9.73 24.65 -1.43
N ARG A 79 -10.33 24.84 -0.25
CA ARG A 79 -10.08 24.01 0.93
C ARG A 79 -10.52 22.55 0.73
N PHE A 80 -11.68 22.33 0.09
CA PHE A 80 -12.16 21.00 -0.26
C PHE A 80 -11.18 20.28 -1.21
N MET A 81 -10.71 20.97 -2.25
CA MET A 81 -9.76 20.41 -3.22
C MET A 81 -8.41 20.11 -2.59
N ARG A 82 -7.88 20.99 -1.73
CA ARG A 82 -6.65 20.72 -0.95
C ARG A 82 -6.79 19.47 -0.08
N ARG A 83 -7.91 19.33 0.64
CA ARG A 83 -8.19 18.13 1.46
C ARG A 83 -8.30 16.86 0.61
N LYS A 84 -8.96 16.94 -0.55
CA LYS A 84 -9.10 15.81 -1.47
C LYS A 84 -7.74 15.40 -2.07
N LEU A 85 -6.92 16.36 -2.49
CA LEU A 85 -5.56 16.11 -3.00
C LEU A 85 -4.66 15.52 -1.91
N GLN A 86 -4.72 16.07 -0.69
CA GLN A 86 -3.95 15.57 0.43
C GLN A 86 -4.39 14.16 0.84
N GLN A 87 -5.68 13.85 0.75
CA GLN A 87 -6.16 12.47 0.86
C GLN A 87 -5.57 11.61 -0.25
N GLU A 88 -5.67 11.98 -1.53
CA GLU A 88 -5.14 11.17 -2.63
C GLU A 88 -3.62 10.93 -2.56
N LEU A 89 -2.85 11.87 -2.00
CA LEU A 89 -1.41 11.74 -1.78
C LEU A 89 -1.04 10.86 -0.59
N THR A 90 -1.92 10.77 0.42
CA THR A 90 -1.69 10.00 1.65
C THR A 90 -2.51 8.73 1.74
N ASN A 91 -3.36 8.47 0.74
CA ASN A 91 -4.29 7.35 0.80
C ASN A 91 -3.63 6.05 0.31
N ASP A 92 -2.92 5.40 1.24
CA ASP A 92 -2.40 4.06 1.06
C ASP A 92 -3.52 3.04 0.75
N SER A 93 -4.81 3.38 1.00
CA SER A 93 -5.93 2.54 0.59
C SER A 93 -6.04 2.39 -0.93
N CYS A 94 -5.37 3.24 -1.72
CA CYS A 94 -5.29 3.10 -3.17
C CYS A 94 -4.13 2.19 -3.62
N LEU A 95 -3.23 1.78 -2.72
CA LEU A 95 -2.04 0.99 -3.03
C LEU A 95 -2.32 -0.51 -2.95
N CYS A 96 -1.64 -1.28 -3.80
CA CYS A 96 -1.71 -2.73 -3.82
C CYS A 96 -1.33 -3.32 -2.46
N ILE A 97 -2.17 -4.22 -1.93
CA ILE A 97 -1.97 -4.82 -0.60
C ILE A 97 -0.80 -5.82 -0.53
N ILE A 98 -0.17 -6.12 -1.67
CA ILE A 98 0.95 -7.05 -1.77
C ILE A 98 2.26 -6.28 -1.77
N CYS A 99 2.42 -5.33 -2.69
CA CYS A 99 3.66 -4.57 -2.81
C CYS A 99 3.67 -3.25 -2.03
N TYR A 100 2.51 -2.71 -1.63
CA TYR A 100 2.36 -1.41 -0.99
C TYR A 100 3.05 -0.25 -1.74
N ASN A 101 3.20 -0.38 -3.06
CA ASN A 101 3.95 0.54 -3.90
C ASN A 101 3.13 1.02 -5.10
N ASN A 102 2.62 0.07 -5.88
CA ASN A 102 1.84 0.39 -7.08
C ASN A 102 0.36 0.59 -6.72
N ARG A 103 -0.34 1.48 -7.42
CA ARG A 103 -1.80 1.64 -7.28
C ARG A 103 -2.54 0.35 -7.67
N LYS A 104 -3.67 0.12 -7.01
CA LYS A 104 -4.60 -0.96 -7.36
C LYS A 104 -5.21 -0.66 -8.73
N ASN A 105 -5.12 -1.60 -9.64
CA ASN A 105 -5.72 -1.46 -10.97
C ASN A 105 -6.28 -2.79 -11.51
N ILE A 106 -6.38 -3.82 -10.67
CA ILE A 106 -6.91 -5.13 -11.05
C ILE A 106 -8.11 -5.50 -10.16
N VAL A 107 -9.24 -5.77 -10.81
CA VAL A 107 -10.44 -6.33 -10.20
C VAL A 107 -10.41 -7.86 -10.35
N LEU A 108 -10.58 -8.56 -9.24
CA LEU A 108 -10.60 -10.03 -9.19
C LEU A 108 -12.03 -10.56 -9.37
N LEU A 109 -12.30 -11.34 -10.41
CA LEU A 109 -13.62 -11.91 -10.68
C LEU A 109 -13.72 -13.35 -10.17
N PRO A 110 -14.88 -13.78 -9.62
CA PRO A 110 -16.18 -13.09 -9.60
C PRO A 110 -16.40 -12.17 -8.38
N CYS A 111 -15.49 -12.15 -7.41
CA CYS A 111 -15.71 -11.44 -6.13
C CYS A 111 -15.68 -9.90 -6.22
N ARG A 112 -15.15 -9.33 -7.31
CA ARG A 112 -15.02 -7.89 -7.61
C ARG A 112 -14.14 -7.07 -6.65
N HIS A 113 -13.23 -7.70 -5.91
CA HIS A 113 -12.29 -6.95 -5.09
C HIS A 113 -11.18 -6.30 -5.94
N LEU A 114 -11.04 -4.98 -5.79
CA LEU A 114 -9.92 -4.18 -6.31
C LEU A 114 -8.87 -4.05 -5.20
N CYS A 115 -7.87 -4.93 -5.21
CA CYS A 115 -6.88 -4.99 -4.11
C CYS A 115 -5.43 -5.16 -4.57
N VAL A 116 -5.18 -5.48 -5.83
CA VAL A 116 -3.82 -5.71 -6.36
C VAL A 116 -3.52 -4.84 -7.57
N CYS A 117 -2.23 -4.65 -7.85
CA CYS A 117 -1.75 -4.03 -9.08
C CYS A 117 -1.48 -5.10 -10.16
N VAL A 118 -1.35 -4.66 -11.40
CA VAL A 118 -1.09 -5.53 -12.57
C VAL A 118 0.15 -6.40 -12.39
N THR A 119 1.23 -5.85 -11.84
CA THR A 119 2.48 -6.59 -11.63
C THR A 119 2.30 -7.73 -10.62
N CYS A 120 1.69 -7.45 -9.47
CA CYS A 120 1.43 -8.48 -8.45
C CYS A 120 0.37 -9.48 -8.89
N SER A 121 -0.60 -9.08 -9.72
CA SER A 121 -1.62 -10.00 -10.25
C SER A 121 -1.02 -11.07 -11.15
N LYS A 122 -0.06 -10.70 -12.02
CA LYS A 122 0.67 -11.63 -12.89
C LYS A 122 1.50 -12.62 -12.08
N GLN A 123 2.14 -12.14 -11.01
CA GLN A 123 2.91 -13.00 -10.09
C GLN A 123 2.02 -14.01 -9.36
N LEU A 124 0.85 -13.58 -8.89
CA LEU A 124 -0.16 -14.48 -8.29
C LEU A 124 -0.65 -15.52 -9.29
N TRP A 125 -0.86 -15.13 -10.56
CA TRP A 125 -1.36 -16.05 -11.57
C TRP A 125 -0.36 -17.15 -11.92
N ASN A 126 0.93 -16.82 -11.92
CA ASN A 126 1.99 -17.72 -12.36
C ASN A 126 2.52 -18.66 -11.26
N ASN A 127 2.36 -18.31 -9.99
CA ASN A 127 3.13 -18.95 -8.89
C ASN A 127 2.29 -19.74 -7.89
N THR A 128 0.96 -19.76 -8.02
CA THR A 128 0.07 -20.43 -7.06
C THR A 128 -0.81 -21.49 -7.71
N GLN A 129 -0.82 -22.69 -7.13
CA GLN A 129 -1.70 -23.80 -7.52
C GLN A 129 -3.20 -23.49 -7.34
N LYS A 130 -3.55 -22.39 -6.65
CA LYS A 130 -4.91 -21.85 -6.58
C LYS A 130 -4.91 -20.33 -6.60
N GLN A 131 -5.58 -19.75 -7.59
CA GLN A 131 -5.79 -18.32 -7.72
C GLN A 131 -6.95 -17.93 -6.80
N THR A 132 -6.65 -17.33 -5.63
CA THR A 132 -7.68 -16.92 -4.67
C THR A 132 -7.56 -15.45 -4.33
N CYS A 133 -8.70 -14.79 -4.09
CA CYS A 133 -8.75 -13.40 -3.70
C CYS A 133 -8.07 -13.19 -2.32
N PRO A 134 -7.11 -12.27 -2.18
CA PRO A 134 -6.48 -11.99 -0.88
C PRO A 134 -7.44 -11.42 0.18
N ILE A 135 -8.58 -10.89 -0.24
CA ILE A 135 -9.58 -10.27 0.66
C ILE A 135 -10.58 -11.31 1.16
N CYS A 136 -11.26 -12.02 0.26
CA CYS A 136 -12.36 -12.93 0.61
C CYS A 136 -12.04 -14.41 0.41
N ARG A 137 -10.86 -14.75 -0.14
CA ARG A 137 -10.41 -16.13 -0.42
C ARG A 137 -11.23 -16.89 -1.46
N ASN A 138 -12.23 -16.27 -2.09
CA ASN A 138 -12.93 -16.87 -3.23
C ASN A 138 -11.93 -17.17 -4.35
N GLN A 139 -12.20 -18.25 -5.09
CA GLN A 139 -11.47 -18.56 -6.31
C GLN A 139 -11.60 -17.40 -7.30
N VAL A 140 -10.49 -17.07 -7.95
CA VAL A 140 -10.41 -16.03 -8.97
C VAL A 140 -10.36 -16.73 -10.31
N ASP A 141 -11.35 -16.46 -11.14
CA ASP A 141 -11.48 -17.06 -12.47
C ASP A 141 -10.88 -16.13 -13.54
N ASN A 142 -11.02 -14.82 -13.34
CA ASN A 142 -10.59 -13.80 -14.30
C ASN A 142 -10.09 -12.53 -13.61
N LEU A 143 -9.27 -11.77 -14.34
CA LEU A 143 -8.76 -10.46 -13.95
C LEU A 143 -9.29 -9.40 -14.92
N LEU A 144 -9.77 -8.28 -14.38
CA LEU A 144 -10.11 -7.10 -15.16
C LEU A 144 -9.17 -5.94 -14.78
N GLU A 145 -8.41 -5.45 -15.75
CA GLU A 145 -7.58 -4.27 -15.58
C GLU A 145 -8.40 -2.99 -15.81
N ILE A 146 -8.26 -2.03 -14.89
CA ILE A 146 -8.87 -0.71 -14.99
C ILE A 146 -7.81 0.35 -15.29
N PHE A 147 -8.13 1.24 -16.22
CA PHE A 147 -7.31 2.41 -16.56
C PHE A 147 -7.99 3.64 -15.97
N VAL A 148 -7.24 4.42 -15.19
CA VAL A 148 -7.71 5.63 -14.50
C VAL A 148 -6.83 6.79 -14.92
#